data_AF-A0A954ZZA8-F1
#
_entry.id   AF-A0A954ZZA8-F1
#
_cell.length_a   1.000
_cell.length_b   1.000
_cell.length_c   1.000
_cell.angle_alpha   90.00
_cell.angle_beta   90.00
_cell.angle_gamma   90.00
#
_symmetry.space_group_name_H-M   'P 1'
#
loop_
_entity.id
_entity.type
_entity.pdbx_description
1 polymer ?
#
loop_
_entity_poly.entity_id
_entity_poly.type
_entity_poly.pdbx_seq_one_letter_code
_entity_poly.pdbx_strand_id
1 'polypeptide(L)'
;MASDKQLLQTYGAFRKEWLSWNPSRIDAALETELPCSNRKCKQLFKAIDGLYLDKLGMRCPHCDKAVHVYGDMRWNNRHMVCKSCSREAPTAFAEFKRTIGMLLVRQTGEIAGFMCKDCISHHFKSATGKTLLFGWFSITSLVLTPVFVISNIASYLGARKVKPVPPGAPRFTFNDAVMAHSLEHGEEIMRMLSNNTPPEQVAQHIAGKSNLTPAQVMTCTEKMIQAYVQDKHGERLRDFAQRTQ
;
A
#
# COMPACT_ATOMS: atom_id res chain seq x y z
N MET A 1 22.60 -18.88 12.03
CA MET A 1 21.36 -18.05 12.04
C MET A 1 21.73 -16.71 11.46
N ALA A 2 20.96 -16.19 10.50
CA ALA A 2 21.16 -14.82 10.06
C ALA A 2 20.82 -13.89 11.23
N SER A 3 21.73 -12.97 11.55
CA SER A 3 21.47 -11.94 12.56
C SER A 3 20.35 -11.01 12.08
N ASP A 4 19.65 -10.34 12.99
CA ASP A 4 18.65 -9.31 12.64
C ASP A 4 19.24 -8.24 11.70
N LYS A 5 20.54 -7.93 11.84
CA LYS A 5 21.28 -7.04 10.93
C LYS A 5 21.40 -7.60 9.51
N GLN A 6 21.70 -8.89 9.36
CA GLN A 6 21.76 -9.55 8.05
C GLN A 6 20.39 -9.61 7.38
N LEU A 7 19.32 -9.89 8.14
CA LEU A 7 17.95 -9.83 7.63
C LEU A 7 17.64 -8.44 7.08
N LEU A 8 17.91 -7.39 7.85
CA LEU A 8 17.68 -6.01 7.44
C LEU A 8 18.50 -5.63 6.19
N GLN A 9 19.74 -6.11 6.08
CA GLN A 9 20.59 -5.84 4.92
C GLN A 9 20.08 -6.56 3.66
N THR A 10 19.78 -7.86 3.75
CA THR A 10 19.27 -8.66 2.62
C THR A 10 17.91 -8.15 2.15
N TYR A 11 16.97 -7.91 3.07
CA TYR A 11 15.69 -7.31 2.70
C TYR A 11 15.84 -5.87 2.20
N GLY A 12 16.81 -5.12 2.69
CA GLY A 12 17.14 -3.78 2.19
C GLY A 12 17.65 -3.79 0.75
N ALA A 13 18.52 -4.75 0.40
CA ALA A 13 19.01 -4.96 -0.96
C ALA A 13 17.88 -5.42 -1.89
N PHE A 14 17.14 -6.47 -1.51
CA PHE A 14 15.95 -6.93 -2.24
C PHE A 14 14.95 -5.78 -2.46
N ARG A 15 14.71 -4.97 -1.44
CA ARG A 15 13.82 -3.80 -1.55
C ARG A 15 14.33 -2.78 -2.56
N LYS A 16 15.62 -2.49 -2.61
CA LYS A 16 16.21 -1.57 -3.60
C LYS A 16 16.08 -2.12 -5.03
N GLU A 17 16.32 -3.41 -5.21
CA GLU A 17 16.21 -4.08 -6.50
C GLU A 17 14.74 -4.20 -6.95
N TRP A 18 13.83 -4.58 -6.06
CA TRP A 18 12.39 -4.66 -6.33
C TRP A 18 11.78 -3.28 -6.66
N LEU A 19 12.20 -2.24 -5.94
CA LEU A 19 11.78 -0.85 -6.18
C LEU A 19 12.56 -0.16 -7.30
N SER A 20 13.50 -0.85 -7.94
CA SER A 20 14.23 -0.28 -9.09
C SER A 20 13.36 -0.17 -10.34
N TRP A 21 12.22 -0.87 -10.35
CA TRP A 21 11.26 -0.90 -11.45
C TRP A 21 11.85 -1.32 -12.82
N ASN A 22 13.02 -1.94 -12.80
CA ASN A 22 13.68 -2.49 -13.97
C ASN A 22 13.34 -3.99 -14.06
N PRO A 23 12.75 -4.49 -15.17
CA PRO A 23 12.37 -5.90 -15.30
C PRO A 23 13.51 -6.86 -14.95
N SER A 24 14.73 -6.62 -15.45
CA SER A 24 15.88 -7.49 -15.17
C SER A 24 16.30 -7.48 -13.70
N ARG A 25 16.15 -6.34 -13.02
CA ARG A 25 16.43 -6.22 -11.57
C ARG A 25 15.31 -6.82 -10.73
N ILE A 26 14.06 -6.73 -11.19
CA ILE A 26 12.91 -7.42 -10.58
C ILE A 26 13.11 -8.93 -10.71
N ASP A 27 13.50 -9.43 -11.88
CA ASP A 27 13.80 -10.85 -12.08
C ASP A 27 14.94 -11.33 -11.18
N ALA A 28 16.02 -10.54 -11.08
CA ALA A 28 17.12 -10.82 -10.14
C ALA A 28 16.66 -10.78 -8.66
N ALA A 29 15.79 -9.84 -8.29
CA ALA A 29 15.22 -9.76 -6.96
C ALA A 29 14.32 -10.98 -6.66
N LEU A 30 13.48 -11.37 -7.61
CA LEU A 30 12.60 -12.54 -7.54
C LEU A 30 13.38 -13.84 -7.30
N GLU A 31 14.57 -13.93 -7.88
CA GLU A 31 15.49 -15.06 -7.73
C GLU A 31 16.38 -14.98 -6.49
N THR A 32 16.40 -13.84 -5.80
CA THR A 32 17.20 -13.67 -4.58
C THR A 32 16.64 -14.56 -3.48
N GLU A 33 17.52 -15.35 -2.87
CA GLU A 33 17.18 -16.15 -1.69
C GLU A 33 17.01 -15.26 -0.47
N LEU A 34 15.82 -15.33 0.13
CA LEU A 34 15.46 -14.62 1.34
C LEU A 34 15.40 -15.59 2.52
N PRO A 35 15.91 -15.22 3.70
CA PRO A 35 15.68 -16.00 4.90
C PRO A 35 14.23 -15.85 5.36
N CYS A 36 13.71 -16.82 6.10
CA CYS A 36 12.39 -16.69 6.73
C CYS A 36 12.44 -15.78 7.97
N SER A 37 11.43 -14.90 8.14
CA SER A 37 11.26 -14.05 9.33
C SER A 37 10.93 -14.86 10.61
N ASN A 38 10.44 -16.08 10.44
CA ASN A 38 10.11 -16.96 11.55
C ASN A 38 11.39 -17.59 12.12
N ARG A 39 11.77 -17.26 13.36
CA ARG A 39 12.96 -17.83 14.03
C ARG A 39 13.00 -19.36 14.07
N LYS A 40 11.85 -20.03 13.97
CA LYS A 40 11.75 -21.50 13.91
C LYS A 40 11.99 -22.08 12.51
N CYS A 41 11.82 -21.29 11.45
CA CYS A 41 12.02 -21.72 10.07
C CYS A 41 13.43 -21.32 9.63
N LYS A 42 14.27 -22.31 9.31
CA LYS A 42 15.67 -22.10 8.89
C LYS A 42 15.87 -22.14 7.37
N GLN A 43 14.78 -22.29 6.62
CA GLN A 43 14.84 -22.42 5.17
C GLN A 43 15.06 -21.06 4.51
N LEU A 44 15.89 -21.06 3.49
CA LEU A 44 15.95 -20.00 2.49
C LEU A 44 14.86 -20.29 1.45
N PHE A 45 14.26 -19.26 0.91
CA PHE A 45 13.30 -19.39 -0.18
C PHE A 45 13.51 -18.26 -1.17
N LYS A 46 13.26 -18.50 -2.45
CA LYS A 46 13.32 -17.43 -3.45
C LYS A 46 12.10 -16.53 -3.26
N ALA A 47 12.26 -15.22 -3.42
CA ALA A 47 11.17 -14.27 -3.21
C ALA A 47 9.92 -14.61 -4.05
N ILE A 48 10.14 -15.11 -5.27
CA ILE A 48 9.08 -15.58 -6.17
C ILE A 48 8.25 -16.74 -5.63
N ASP A 49 8.85 -17.66 -4.88
CA ASP A 49 8.16 -18.82 -4.30
C ASP A 49 7.27 -18.41 -3.12
N GLY A 50 7.49 -17.21 -2.57
CA GLY A 50 6.70 -16.65 -1.48
C GLY A 50 5.62 -15.65 -1.93
N LEU A 51 5.51 -15.34 -3.22
CA LEU A 51 4.53 -14.37 -3.74
C LEU A 51 3.14 -15.02 -3.86
N TYR A 52 2.38 -15.01 -2.75
CA TYR A 52 0.95 -15.31 -2.82
C TYR A 52 0.14 -14.03 -3.10
N LEU A 53 -0.75 -14.11 -4.08
CA LEU A 53 -1.47 -12.99 -4.70
C LEU A 53 -2.53 -12.29 -3.84
N ASP A 54 -2.68 -12.62 -2.55
CA ASP A 54 -3.64 -11.91 -1.70
C ASP A 54 -2.94 -10.81 -0.88
N LYS A 55 -2.98 -9.59 -1.43
CA LYS A 55 -2.66 -8.31 -0.77
C LYS A 55 -1.20 -8.12 -0.31
N LEU A 56 -0.24 -8.31 -1.23
CA LEU A 56 1.12 -7.73 -1.15
C LEU A 56 1.94 -8.15 0.08
N GLY A 57 1.76 -9.37 0.57
CA GLY A 57 2.63 -9.99 1.58
C GLY A 57 3.32 -11.23 1.02
N MET A 58 4.65 -11.32 1.15
CA MET A 58 5.33 -12.59 0.90
C MET A 58 5.06 -13.55 2.07
N ARG A 59 4.77 -14.81 1.79
CA ARG A 59 4.70 -15.86 2.81
C ARG A 59 5.81 -16.87 2.56
N CYS A 60 6.40 -17.39 3.63
CA CYS A 60 7.41 -18.43 3.48
C CYS A 60 6.72 -19.75 3.06
N PRO A 61 7.12 -20.39 1.95
CA PRO A 61 6.46 -21.62 1.46
C PRO A 61 6.58 -22.81 2.43
N HIS A 62 7.57 -22.76 3.33
CA HIS A 62 7.81 -23.85 4.28
C HIS A 62 7.02 -23.74 5.59
N CYS A 63 6.61 -22.53 5.99
CA CYS A 63 5.94 -22.35 7.30
C CYS A 63 4.71 -21.45 7.26
N ASP A 64 4.31 -20.97 6.07
CA ASP A 64 3.16 -20.12 5.80
C ASP A 64 3.10 -18.80 6.61
N LYS A 65 4.17 -18.46 7.33
CA LYS A 65 4.24 -17.18 8.03
C LYS A 65 4.48 -16.04 7.06
N ALA A 66 3.72 -14.97 7.24
CA ALA A 66 3.94 -13.71 6.56
C ALA A 66 5.36 -13.20 6.85
N VAL A 67 6.14 -13.06 5.78
CA VAL A 67 7.41 -12.37 5.79
C VAL A 67 7.08 -10.91 5.49
N HIS A 68 7.14 -10.07 6.52
CA HIS A 68 7.00 -8.63 6.38
C HIS A 68 8.25 -8.03 5.69
N VAL A 69 8.50 -8.42 4.44
CA VAL A 69 9.47 -7.73 3.59
C VAL A 69 8.97 -6.31 3.27
N TYR A 70 7.64 -6.15 3.28
CA TYR A 70 6.91 -4.94 2.93
C TYR A 70 6.65 -4.00 4.10
N GLY A 71 7.32 -4.15 5.25
CA GLY A 71 7.14 -3.28 6.42
C GLY A 71 7.31 -1.77 6.15
N ASP A 72 7.83 -1.45 4.96
CA ASP A 72 8.12 -0.08 4.57
C ASP A 72 7.93 0.19 3.06
N MET A 73 7.28 -0.72 2.29
CA MET A 73 6.64 -0.33 1.02
C MET A 73 5.36 0.44 1.32
N ARG A 74 5.54 1.54 2.04
CA ARG A 74 4.57 2.59 2.18
C ARG A 74 4.41 3.29 0.82
N TRP A 75 3.80 2.59 -0.15
CA TRP A 75 2.94 3.21 -1.16
C TRP A 75 2.03 4.27 -0.51
N ASN A 76 1.69 4.01 0.75
CA ASN A 76 1.17 4.94 1.74
C ASN A 76 1.62 6.40 1.57
N ASN A 77 2.89 6.75 1.37
CA ASN A 77 3.22 8.18 1.29
C ASN A 77 2.82 8.89 -0.01
N ARG A 78 2.29 8.19 -1.02
CA ARG A 78 2.16 8.73 -2.38
C ARG A 78 0.85 8.37 -3.07
N HIS A 79 -0.20 8.05 -2.32
CA HIS A 79 -1.54 8.00 -2.90
C HIS A 79 -1.96 9.42 -3.29
N MET A 80 -1.96 9.71 -4.59
CA MET A 80 -2.48 10.96 -5.12
C MET A 80 -4.02 11.01 -5.09
N VAL A 81 -4.70 9.94 -4.64
CA VAL A 81 -6.16 9.84 -4.58
C VAL A 81 -6.61 9.65 -3.13
N CYS A 82 -7.54 10.49 -2.68
CA CYS A 82 -8.18 10.32 -1.39
C CYS A 82 -9.12 9.10 -1.39
N LYS A 83 -8.91 8.13 -0.48
CA LYS A 83 -9.78 6.95 -0.31
C LYS A 83 -11.24 7.28 0.00
N SER A 84 -11.49 8.43 0.65
CA SER A 84 -12.84 8.80 1.09
C SER A 84 -13.64 9.57 0.05
N CYS A 85 -13.02 10.46 -0.71
CA CYS A 85 -13.74 11.31 -1.68
C CYS A 85 -13.33 11.08 -3.14
N SER A 86 -12.36 10.19 -3.36
CA SER A 86 -11.78 9.87 -4.67
C SER A 86 -11.27 11.09 -5.43
N ARG A 87 -10.94 12.20 -4.77
CA ARG A 87 -10.32 13.35 -5.42
C ARG A 87 -8.82 13.22 -5.45
N GLU A 88 -8.23 13.81 -6.48
CA GLU A 88 -6.80 13.88 -6.61
C GLU A 88 -6.23 15.01 -5.76
N ALA A 89 -5.50 14.62 -4.72
CA ALA A 89 -4.92 15.55 -3.76
C ALA A 89 -3.76 14.90 -3.02
N PRO A 90 -2.86 15.70 -2.43
CA PRO A 90 -1.94 15.22 -1.41
C PRO A 90 -2.75 14.52 -0.30
N THR A 91 -2.37 13.30 0.03
CA THR A 91 -2.99 12.53 1.11
C THR A 91 -1.98 12.23 2.21
N ALA A 92 -2.48 11.92 3.40
CA ALA A 92 -1.71 11.24 4.44
C ALA A 92 -2.50 10.06 4.99
N PHE A 93 -1.76 9.11 5.55
CA PHE A 93 -2.36 8.04 6.33
C PHE A 93 -3.01 8.64 7.58
N ALA A 94 -4.28 8.36 7.78
CA ALA A 94 -4.95 8.62 9.03
C ALA A 94 -5.77 7.39 9.42
N GLU A 95 -5.74 7.07 10.71
CA GLU A 95 -6.55 6.01 11.33
C GLU A 95 -7.37 6.65 12.44
N PHE A 96 -8.69 6.51 12.33
CA PHE A 96 -9.64 7.02 13.31
C PHE A 96 -10.51 5.88 13.84
N LYS A 97 -10.60 5.81 15.16
CA LYS A 97 -11.43 4.84 15.89
C LYS A 97 -12.68 5.53 16.40
N ARG A 98 -13.83 4.93 16.12
CA ARG A 98 -15.11 5.31 16.68
C ARG A 98 -15.55 4.24 17.68
N THR A 99 -16.00 4.67 18.85
CA THR A 99 -16.67 3.78 19.80
C THR A 99 -18.01 4.37 20.21
N ILE A 100 -19.03 3.52 20.26
CA ILE A 100 -20.35 3.84 20.76
C ILE A 100 -20.60 2.88 21.92
N GLY A 101 -20.64 3.42 23.13
CA GLY A 101 -21.03 2.71 24.33
C GLY A 101 -22.54 2.60 24.40
N MET A 102 -23.04 1.38 24.57
CA MET A 102 -24.38 1.09 25.07
C MET A 102 -24.22 0.48 26.46
N LEU A 103 -25.29 0.47 27.27
CA LEU A 103 -25.22 0.06 28.68
C LEU A 103 -24.47 -1.28 28.88
N LEU A 104 -24.70 -2.25 27.98
CA LEU A 104 -24.13 -3.60 28.04
C LEU A 104 -23.24 -3.96 26.83
N VAL A 105 -23.38 -3.25 25.71
CA VAL A 105 -22.72 -3.59 24.44
C VAL A 105 -21.88 -2.42 23.96
N ARG A 106 -20.75 -2.71 23.33
CA ARG A 106 -19.91 -1.70 22.71
C ARG A 106 -19.82 -1.95 21.21
N GLN A 107 -20.16 -0.94 20.42
CA GLN A 107 -19.88 -0.96 19.00
C GLN A 107 -18.57 -0.22 18.73
N THR A 108 -17.67 -0.87 18.00
CA THR A 108 -16.41 -0.26 17.56
C THR A 108 -16.40 -0.20 16.04
N GLY A 109 -15.76 0.83 15.51
CA GLY A 109 -15.50 0.95 14.09
C GLY A 109 -14.17 1.65 13.87
N GLU A 110 -13.54 1.34 12.75
CA GLU A 110 -12.27 1.91 12.38
C GLU A 110 -12.36 2.43 10.96
N ILE A 111 -11.78 3.60 10.73
CA ILE A 111 -11.63 4.18 9.40
C ILE A 111 -10.13 4.46 9.24
N ALA A 112 -9.48 3.64 8.41
CA ALA A 112 -8.06 3.75 8.11
C ALA A 112 -7.84 3.93 6.60
N GLY A 113 -6.93 4.85 6.24
CA GLY A 113 -6.44 4.98 4.88
C GLY A 113 -5.87 6.35 4.53
N PHE A 114 -5.53 6.49 3.25
CA PHE A 114 -5.01 7.72 2.67
C PHE A 114 -6.13 8.70 2.38
N MET A 115 -6.12 9.82 3.08
CA MET A 115 -7.19 10.80 2.99
C MET A 115 -6.60 12.18 2.73
N CYS A 116 -7.33 13.01 1.98
CA CYS A 116 -7.01 14.42 1.84
C CYS A 116 -7.33 15.18 3.14
N LYS A 117 -6.78 16.38 3.27
CA LYS A 117 -6.93 17.24 4.47
C LYS A 117 -8.38 17.44 4.92
N ASP A 118 -9.29 17.62 3.96
CA ASP A 118 -10.71 17.87 4.24
C ASP A 118 -11.39 16.62 4.78
N CYS A 119 -11.13 15.47 4.16
CA CYS A 119 -11.64 14.17 4.62
C CYS A 119 -11.06 13.79 5.98
N ILE A 120 -9.77 14.04 6.23
CA ILE A 120 -9.13 13.83 7.54
C ILE A 120 -9.87 14.64 8.61
N SER A 121 -10.10 15.94 8.35
CA SER A 121 -10.77 16.82 9.31
C SER A 121 -12.23 16.43 9.53
N HIS A 122 -12.94 16.01 8.48
CA HIS A 122 -14.31 15.52 8.56
C HIS A 122 -14.41 14.23 9.38
N HIS A 123 -13.59 13.22 9.07
CA HIS A 123 -13.59 11.93 9.77
C HIS A 123 -13.10 12.06 11.21
N PHE A 124 -12.11 12.90 11.48
CA PHE A 124 -11.69 13.22 12.85
C PHE A 124 -12.84 13.78 13.68
N LYS A 125 -13.54 14.81 13.17
CA LYS A 125 -14.68 15.43 13.87
C LYS A 125 -15.83 14.43 14.07
N SER A 126 -16.15 13.64 13.05
CA SER A 126 -17.22 12.63 13.11
C SER A 126 -16.90 11.49 14.07
N ALA A 127 -15.71 10.88 13.95
CA ALA A 127 -15.30 9.75 14.79
C ALA A 127 -15.06 10.18 16.23
N THR A 128 -14.29 11.24 16.46
CA THR A 128 -13.98 11.74 17.80
C THR A 128 -15.22 12.36 18.46
N GLY A 129 -16.05 13.08 17.72
CA GLY A 129 -17.32 13.61 18.22
C GLY A 129 -18.26 12.49 18.67
N LYS A 130 -18.43 11.44 17.87
CA LYS A 130 -19.23 10.27 18.28
C LYS A 130 -18.64 9.55 19.48
N THR A 131 -17.32 9.35 19.52
CA THR A 131 -16.63 8.73 20.66
C THR A 131 -16.77 9.57 21.93
N LEU A 132 -16.69 10.90 21.85
CA LEU A 132 -16.84 11.79 23.00
C LEU A 132 -18.29 11.93 23.47
N LEU A 133 -19.28 11.79 22.59
CA LEU A 133 -20.69 11.90 22.98
C LEU A 133 -21.24 10.56 23.47
N PHE A 134 -20.89 9.47 22.80
CA PHE A 134 -21.48 8.15 23.06
C PHE A 134 -20.54 7.13 23.70
N GLY A 135 -19.25 7.45 23.85
CA GLY A 135 -18.28 6.51 24.44
C GLY A 135 -18.48 6.29 25.94
N TRP A 136 -19.09 7.23 26.68
CA TRP A 136 -19.10 7.21 28.15
C TRP A 136 -20.21 6.34 28.76
N PHE A 137 -21.17 5.86 27.98
CA PHE A 137 -22.35 5.15 28.49
C PHE A 137 -22.11 3.71 28.97
N SER A 138 -20.85 3.22 28.95
CA SER A 138 -20.49 1.89 29.44
C SER A 138 -19.32 1.99 30.43
N ILE A 139 -19.37 1.20 31.50
CA ILE A 139 -18.30 1.13 32.53
C ILE A 139 -16.95 0.81 31.90
N THR A 140 -16.91 -0.18 31.00
CA THR A 140 -15.67 -0.56 30.29
C THR A 140 -15.14 0.56 29.39
N SER A 141 -16.01 1.45 28.95
CA SER A 141 -15.67 2.52 28.03
C SER A 141 -15.18 3.79 28.74
N LEU A 142 -15.34 3.92 30.06
CA LEU A 142 -14.70 5.01 30.82
C LEU A 142 -13.17 4.99 30.69
N VAL A 143 -12.57 3.81 30.60
CA VAL A 143 -11.10 3.64 30.45
C VAL A 143 -10.68 3.66 28.98
N LEU A 144 -11.45 3.04 28.08
CA LEU A 144 -11.06 2.90 26.67
C LEU A 144 -11.34 4.14 25.82
N THR A 145 -12.37 4.92 26.15
CA THR A 145 -12.71 6.16 25.45
C THR A 145 -11.54 7.16 25.44
N PRO A 146 -10.89 7.50 26.57
CA PRO A 146 -9.75 8.43 26.54
C PRO A 146 -8.59 7.91 25.69
N VAL A 147 -8.31 6.60 25.69
CA VAL A 147 -7.27 6.00 24.83
C VAL A 147 -7.59 6.22 23.35
N PHE A 148 -8.83 5.98 22.92
CA PHE A 148 -9.24 6.21 21.53
C PHE A 148 -9.25 7.68 21.14
N VAL A 149 -9.65 8.58 22.05
CA VAL A 149 -9.59 10.03 21.82
C VAL A 149 -8.14 10.48 21.62
N ILE A 150 -7.22 10.06 22.48
CA ILE A 150 -5.78 10.37 22.35
C ILE A 150 -5.23 9.82 21.05
N SER A 151 -5.55 8.57 20.70
CA SER A 151 -5.12 7.95 19.44
C SER A 151 -5.62 8.74 18.22
N ASN A 152 -6.88 9.17 18.22
CA ASN A 152 -7.44 9.98 17.12
C ASN A 152 -6.77 11.36 17.02
N ILE A 153 -6.47 12.00 18.16
CA ILE A 153 -5.75 13.28 18.20
C ILE A 153 -4.34 13.12 17.64
N ALA A 154 -3.61 12.09 18.06
CA ALA A 154 -2.27 11.81 17.56
C ALA A 154 -2.27 11.58 16.03
N SER A 155 -3.20 10.75 15.53
CA SER A 155 -3.40 10.54 14.09
C SER A 155 -3.72 11.85 13.35
N TYR A 156 -4.60 12.67 13.91
CA TYR A 156 -4.98 13.97 13.31
C TYR A 156 -3.80 14.95 13.25
N LEU A 157 -3.03 15.08 14.33
CA LEU A 157 -1.85 15.94 14.38
C LEU A 157 -0.77 15.48 13.41
N GLY A 158 -0.55 14.17 13.28
CA GLY A 158 0.37 13.60 12.29
C GLY A 158 -0.04 13.92 10.85
N ALA A 159 -1.35 13.90 10.57
CA ALA A 159 -1.89 14.11 9.22
C ALA A 159 -2.15 15.60 8.87
N ARG A 160 -2.05 16.53 9.82
CA ARG A 160 -2.36 17.97 9.60
C ARG A 160 -1.40 18.67 8.62
N LYS A 161 -0.22 18.09 8.37
CA LYS A 161 0.82 18.65 7.47
C LYS A 161 0.48 18.52 5.98
N VAL A 162 -0.61 17.84 5.64
CA VAL A 162 -1.07 17.66 4.25
C VAL A 162 -1.55 18.99 3.66
N LYS A 163 -1.15 19.28 2.42
CA LYS A 163 -1.62 20.45 1.67
C LYS A 163 -3.14 20.33 1.41
N PRO A 164 -3.89 21.44 1.42
CA PRO A 164 -5.32 21.41 1.10
C PRO A 164 -5.56 20.90 -0.33
N VAL A 165 -6.76 20.39 -0.58
CA VAL A 165 -7.18 19.96 -1.92
C VAL A 165 -7.26 21.19 -2.83
N PRO A 166 -6.65 21.19 -4.02
CA PRO A 166 -6.81 22.28 -4.97
C PRO A 166 -8.30 22.48 -5.33
N PRO A 167 -8.78 23.73 -5.45
CA PRO A 167 -10.15 23.99 -5.88
C PRO A 167 -10.36 23.40 -7.28
N GLY A 168 -11.46 22.67 -7.48
CA GLY A 168 -11.77 22.02 -8.76
C GLY A 168 -10.99 20.75 -9.05
N ALA A 169 -10.24 20.18 -8.09
CA ALA A 169 -9.54 18.91 -8.29
C ALA A 169 -10.48 17.82 -8.82
N PRO A 170 -10.12 17.14 -9.93
CA PRO A 170 -10.98 16.14 -10.54
C PRO A 170 -11.21 14.97 -9.59
N ARG A 171 -12.37 14.33 -9.73
CA ARG A 171 -12.59 13.02 -9.14
C ARG A 171 -11.86 12.00 -10.00
N PHE A 172 -11.05 11.18 -9.36
CA PHE A 172 -10.43 10.02 -9.95
C PHE A 172 -11.51 9.08 -10.47
N THR A 173 -11.44 8.84 -11.78
CA THR A 173 -12.23 7.82 -12.47
C THR A 173 -11.25 6.84 -13.12
N PHE A 174 -11.49 5.56 -12.88
CA PHE A 174 -10.73 4.48 -13.50
C PHE A 174 -11.70 3.69 -14.37
N ASN A 175 -11.60 3.86 -15.69
CA ASN A 175 -12.40 3.14 -16.68
C ASN A 175 -11.48 2.50 -17.73
N ASP A 176 -12.04 1.65 -18.58
CA ASP A 176 -11.28 0.90 -19.57
C ASP A 176 -10.64 1.80 -20.61
N ALA A 177 -11.25 2.95 -20.93
CA ALA A 177 -10.69 3.95 -21.83
C ALA A 177 -9.39 4.57 -21.27
N VAL A 178 -9.36 4.92 -19.98
CA VAL A 178 -8.15 5.40 -19.29
C VAL A 178 -7.07 4.33 -19.28
N MET A 179 -7.45 3.06 -19.09
CA MET A 179 -6.51 1.95 -19.16
C MET A 179 -5.91 1.80 -20.56
N ALA A 180 -6.75 1.75 -21.59
CA ALA A 180 -6.32 1.63 -22.99
C ALA A 180 -5.37 2.77 -23.38
N HIS A 181 -5.73 4.02 -23.03
CA HIS A 181 -4.90 5.18 -23.30
C HIS A 181 -3.57 5.16 -22.53
N SER A 182 -3.56 4.62 -21.30
CA SER A 182 -2.31 4.46 -20.54
C SER A 182 -1.40 3.40 -21.15
N LEU A 183 -1.96 2.34 -21.75
CA LEU A 183 -1.21 1.27 -22.41
C LEU A 183 -0.47 1.76 -23.66
N GLU A 184 -0.98 2.78 -24.36
CA GLU A 184 -0.27 3.42 -25.48
C GLU A 184 1.09 4.00 -25.04
N HIS A 185 1.21 4.37 -23.76
CA HIS A 185 2.46 4.85 -23.16
C HIS A 185 3.24 3.77 -22.41
N GLY A 186 2.83 2.50 -22.50
CA GLY A 186 3.37 1.41 -21.69
C GLY A 186 4.89 1.22 -21.85
N GLU A 187 5.41 1.29 -23.08
CA GLU A 187 6.86 1.18 -23.33
C GLU A 187 7.65 2.33 -22.71
N GLU A 188 7.14 3.56 -22.79
CA GLU A 188 7.80 4.73 -22.19
C GLU A 188 7.78 4.63 -20.66
N ILE A 189 6.65 4.23 -20.08
CA ILE A 189 6.51 3.97 -18.64
C ILE A 189 7.57 2.97 -18.20
N MET A 190 7.62 1.80 -18.86
CA MET A 190 8.57 0.73 -18.52
C MET A 190 10.03 1.17 -18.72
N ARG A 191 10.33 1.97 -19.74
CA ARG A 191 11.68 2.53 -19.97
C ARG A 191 12.10 3.52 -18.88
N MET A 192 11.20 4.40 -18.43
CA MET A 192 11.52 5.35 -17.36
C MET A 192 11.70 4.62 -16.03
N LEU A 193 10.81 3.67 -15.75
CA LEU A 193 10.89 2.80 -14.60
C LEU A 193 12.19 2.00 -14.59
N SER A 194 12.61 1.42 -15.71
CA SER A 194 13.87 0.67 -15.79
C SER A 194 15.13 1.50 -15.56
N ASN A 195 15.03 2.82 -15.77
CA ASN A 195 16.07 3.81 -15.45
C ASN A 195 16.03 4.28 -13.99
N ASN A 196 15.29 3.59 -13.09
CA ASN A 196 15.08 3.97 -11.69
C ASN A 196 14.37 5.33 -11.51
N THR A 197 13.60 5.79 -12.50
CA THR A 197 12.83 7.02 -12.34
C THR A 197 11.75 6.81 -11.28
N PRO A 198 11.61 7.70 -10.28
CA PRO A 198 10.54 7.59 -9.30
C PRO A 198 9.16 7.56 -9.99
N PRO A 199 8.25 6.65 -9.59
CA PRO A 199 6.94 6.49 -10.23
C PRO A 199 6.14 7.79 -10.35
N GLU A 200 6.32 8.74 -9.41
CA GLU A 200 5.65 10.03 -9.43
C GLU A 200 6.13 10.91 -10.57
N GLN A 201 7.43 10.86 -10.88
CA GLN A 201 7.99 11.59 -12.00
C GLN A 201 7.54 10.95 -13.31
N VAL A 202 7.46 9.61 -13.38
CA VAL A 202 6.87 8.90 -14.53
C VAL A 202 5.42 9.32 -14.72
N ALA A 203 4.62 9.29 -13.65
CA ALA A 203 3.22 9.67 -13.70
C ALA A 203 3.01 11.13 -14.09
N GLN A 204 3.82 12.06 -13.56
CA GLN A 204 3.77 13.47 -13.95
C GLN A 204 4.16 13.68 -15.41
N HIS A 205 5.21 13.00 -15.87
CA HIS A 205 5.69 13.09 -17.24
C HIS A 205 4.66 12.56 -18.25
N ILE A 206 4.11 11.38 -18.00
CA ILE A 206 3.10 10.77 -18.87
C ILE A 206 1.78 11.54 -18.80
N ALA A 207 1.35 12.01 -17.62
CA ALA A 207 0.17 12.85 -17.48
C ALA A 207 0.27 14.12 -18.35
N GLY A 208 1.45 14.75 -18.39
CA GLY A 208 1.71 15.91 -19.24
C GLY A 208 1.60 15.66 -20.73
N LYS A 209 1.67 14.40 -21.17
CA LYS A 209 1.54 13.99 -22.58
C LYS A 209 0.17 13.43 -22.95
N SER A 210 -0.56 12.86 -21.99
CA SER A 210 -1.68 11.93 -22.26
C SER A 210 -3.07 12.47 -21.89
N ASN A 211 -3.20 13.75 -21.49
CA ASN A 211 -4.44 14.29 -20.90
C ASN A 211 -4.99 13.46 -19.70
N LEU A 212 -4.22 12.49 -19.22
CA LEU A 212 -4.51 11.72 -18.03
C LEU A 212 -3.99 12.46 -16.82
N THR A 213 -4.60 12.17 -15.67
CA THR A 213 -4.06 12.68 -14.43
C THR A 213 -2.89 11.83 -13.92
N PRO A 214 -1.98 12.39 -13.11
CA PRO A 214 -0.89 11.61 -12.51
C PRO A 214 -1.40 10.42 -11.69
N ALA A 215 -2.56 10.55 -11.04
CA ALA A 215 -3.15 9.46 -10.27
C ALA A 215 -3.64 8.30 -11.14
N GLN A 216 -4.22 8.60 -12.31
CA GLN A 216 -4.62 7.60 -13.30
C GLN A 216 -3.42 6.82 -13.81
N VAL A 217 -2.37 7.53 -14.21
CA VAL A 217 -1.12 6.89 -14.68
C VAL A 217 -0.51 6.02 -13.59
N MET A 218 -0.43 6.49 -12.34
CA MET A 218 0.08 5.70 -11.22
C MET A 218 -0.71 4.40 -11.02
N THR A 219 -2.05 4.50 -11.06
CA THR A 219 -2.93 3.34 -10.86
C THR A 219 -2.81 2.33 -12.02
N CYS A 220 -2.75 2.83 -13.25
CA CYS A 220 -2.49 2.00 -14.43
C CYS A 220 -1.14 1.31 -14.33
N THR A 221 -0.09 2.04 -13.96
CA THR A 221 1.26 1.51 -13.76
C THR A 221 1.24 0.38 -12.73
N GLU A 222 0.63 0.60 -11.56
CA GLU A 222 0.49 -0.43 -10.51
C GLU A 222 -0.21 -1.69 -11.03
N LYS A 223 -1.30 -1.54 -11.79
CA LYS A 223 -2.01 -2.67 -12.39
C LYS A 223 -1.20 -3.40 -13.47
N MET A 224 -0.43 -2.69 -14.29
CA MET A 224 0.46 -3.29 -15.29
C MET A 224 1.54 -4.13 -14.61
N ILE A 225 2.13 -3.63 -13.52
CA ILE A 225 3.11 -4.37 -12.72
C ILE A 225 2.46 -5.63 -12.13
N GLN A 226 1.27 -5.50 -11.53
CA GLN A 226 0.55 -6.64 -10.97
C GLN A 226 0.28 -7.70 -12.04
N ALA A 227 -0.14 -7.29 -13.24
CA ALA A 227 -0.35 -8.20 -14.37
C ALA A 227 0.95 -8.88 -14.83
N TYR A 228 2.05 -8.13 -14.95
CA TYR A 228 3.36 -8.69 -15.31
C TYR A 228 3.84 -9.76 -14.31
N VAL A 229 3.72 -9.48 -13.01
CA VAL A 229 4.09 -10.41 -11.94
C VAL A 229 3.21 -11.67 -11.98
N GLN A 230 1.91 -11.51 -12.21
CA GLN A 230 0.98 -12.63 -12.35
C GLN A 230 1.33 -13.53 -13.55
N ASP A 231 1.66 -12.94 -14.70
CA ASP A 231 2.01 -13.68 -15.91
C ASP A 231 3.31 -14.48 -15.73
N LYS A 232 4.37 -13.85 -15.18
CA LYS A 232 5.64 -14.51 -14.86
C LYS A 232 5.48 -15.67 -13.87
N HIS A 233 4.62 -15.50 -12.87
CA HIS A 233 4.28 -16.57 -11.95
C HIS A 233 3.55 -17.73 -12.67
N GLY A 234 2.63 -17.42 -13.58
CA GLY A 234 1.95 -18.41 -14.42
C GLY A 234 2.89 -19.21 -15.32
N GLU A 235 3.86 -18.55 -15.96
CA GLU A 235 4.92 -19.21 -16.76
C GLU A 235 5.69 -20.24 -15.93
N ARG A 236 6.13 -19.86 -14.72
CA ARG A 236 6.87 -20.78 -13.85
C ARG A 236 6.08 -21.99 -13.41
N LEU A 237 4.81 -21.83 -13.09
CA LEU A 237 3.96 -22.97 -12.72
C LEU A 237 3.83 -23.95 -13.90
N ARG A 238 3.75 -23.44 -15.14
CA ARG A 238 3.77 -24.28 -16.35
C ARG A 238 5.10 -25.00 -16.51
N ASP A 239 6.23 -24.30 -16.36
CA ASP A 239 7.56 -24.90 -16.46
C ASP A 239 7.80 -25.97 -15.38
N PHE A 240 7.33 -25.73 -14.16
CA PHE A 240 7.41 -26.70 -13.07
C PHE A 240 6.57 -27.95 -13.37
N ALA A 241 5.33 -27.77 -13.83
CA ALA A 241 4.45 -28.89 -14.20
C ALA A 241 5.04 -29.76 -15.32
N GLN A 242 5.72 -29.16 -16.30
CA GLN A 242 6.39 -29.88 -17.39
C GLN A 242 7.61 -30.69 -16.92
N ARG A 243 8.32 -30.27 -15.86
CA ARG A 243 9.48 -31.00 -15.32
C ARG A 243 9.10 -32.17 -14.41
N THR A 244 7.87 -32.18 -13.90
CA THR A 244 7.36 -33.24 -13.01
C THR A 244 6.66 -34.39 -13.74
N GLN A 245 6.55 -34.31 -15.07
CA GLN A 245 6.04 -35.36 -15.95
C GLN A 245 7.20 -36.19 -16.50
#